data_AF-A0A6C0GSW8-F1
#
_entry.id   AF-A0A6C0GSW8-F1
#
_cell.length_a   1.000
_cell.length_b   1.000
_cell.length_c   1.000
_cell.angle_alpha   90.00
_cell.angle_beta   90.00
_cell.angle_gamma   90.00
#
_symmetry.space_group_name_H-M   'P 1'
#
loop_
_entity.id
_entity.type
_entity.pdbx_description
1 polymer ?
#
loop_
_entity_poly.entity_id
_entity_poly.type
_entity_poly.pdbx_seq_one_letter_code
_entity_poly.pdbx_strand_id
1 'polypeptide(L)'
;MNKHILIILCCFGIIASACKRQKITATPTVATDNTEFKVQEIDFAYFNSKSKITYKDAENNLTATVNIRMKKDSIIWLSISKVGVEGIRSLITQDSIFVVDKLKNDFTTYDFKSLSEKFGFNITFDLMQAAILGNLPIAPKRKK
;
A
#
# COMPACT_ATOMS: atom_id res chain seq x y z
N MET A 1 -52.93 -17.11 1.47
CA MET A 1 -51.48 -16.86 1.62
C MET A 1 -50.85 -16.88 0.23
N ASN A 2 -50.47 -15.72 -0.30
CA ASN A 2 -50.18 -15.55 -1.73
C ASN A 2 -48.89 -16.26 -2.16
N LYS A 3 -49.00 -17.18 -3.13
CA LYS A 3 -47.87 -17.91 -3.71
C LYS A 3 -46.76 -16.98 -4.21
N HIS A 4 -47.10 -15.76 -4.60
CA HIS A 4 -46.14 -14.73 -5.00
C HIS A 4 -45.26 -14.21 -3.85
N ILE A 5 -45.78 -14.14 -2.61
CA ILE A 5 -45.01 -13.75 -1.43
C ILE A 5 -43.96 -14.82 -1.11
N LEU A 6 -44.31 -16.10 -1.27
CA LEU A 6 -43.39 -17.21 -1.07
C LEU A 6 -42.27 -17.22 -2.12
N ILE A 7 -42.57 -16.88 -3.38
CA ILE A 7 -41.58 -16.80 -4.47
C ILE A 7 -40.61 -15.64 -4.26
N ILE A 8 -41.10 -14.46 -3.85
CA ILE A 8 -40.25 -13.28 -3.59
C ILE A 8 -39.31 -13.54 -2.41
N LEU A 9 -39.79 -14.18 -1.34
CA LEU A 9 -38.98 -14.53 -0.18
C LEU A 9 -37.89 -15.57 -0.54
N CYS A 10 -38.19 -16.51 -1.44
CA CYS A 10 -37.24 -17.50 -1.93
C CYS A 10 -36.17 -16.89 -2.85
N CYS A 11 -36.55 -15.94 -3.72
CA CYS A 11 -35.61 -15.23 -4.59
C CYS A 11 -34.64 -14.33 -3.81
N PHE A 12 -35.05 -13.72 -2.70
CA PHE A 12 -34.18 -12.87 -1.88
C PHE A 12 -33.07 -13.67 -1.16
N GLY A 13 -33.33 -14.94 -0.81
CA GLY A 13 -32.34 -15.82 -0.18
C GLY A 13 -31.17 -16.22 -1.09
N ILE A 14 -31.37 -16.23 -2.42
CA ILE A 14 -30.35 -16.67 -3.39
C ILE A 14 -29.30 -15.57 -3.63
N ILE A 15 -29.65 -14.30 -3.43
CA ILE A 15 -28.77 -13.15 -3.69
C ILE A 15 -27.70 -12.97 -2.59
N ALA A 16 -27.92 -13.54 -1.39
CA ALA A 16 -27.03 -13.36 -0.24
C ALA A 16 -25.78 -14.28 -0.23
N SER A 17 -25.68 -15.26 -1.14
CA SER A 17 -24.60 -16.27 -1.13
C SER A 17 -23.47 -16.04 -2.15
N ALA A 18 -23.49 -14.96 -2.93
CA ALA A 18 -22.64 -14.82 -4.12
C ALA A 18 -21.25 -14.18 -3.91
N CYS A 19 -20.81 -13.90 -2.68
CA CYS A 19 -19.46 -13.38 -2.41
C CYS A 19 -18.56 -14.41 -1.72
N LYS A 20 -18.16 -15.46 -2.43
CA LYS A 20 -17.11 -16.36 -1.96
C LYS A 20 -15.74 -15.77 -2.36
N ARG A 21 -14.98 -15.30 -1.37
CA ARG A 21 -13.63 -14.73 -1.57
C ARG A 21 -12.65 -15.86 -1.93
N GLN A 22 -12.19 -15.91 -3.18
CA GLN A 22 -11.19 -16.88 -3.63
C GLN A 22 -9.81 -16.47 -3.10
N LYS A 23 -9.23 -17.29 -2.21
CA LYS A 23 -7.80 -17.18 -1.87
C LYS A 23 -7.02 -17.87 -2.98
N ILE A 24 -6.24 -17.10 -3.74
CA ILE A 24 -5.27 -17.64 -4.68
C ILE A 24 -4.05 -18.03 -3.85
N THR A 25 -3.89 -19.33 -3.60
CA THR A 25 -2.63 -19.89 -3.11
C THR A 25 -1.78 -20.15 -4.35
N ALA A 26 -0.83 -19.25 -4.63
CA ALA A 26 0.17 -19.50 -5.66
C ALA A 26 1.15 -20.56 -5.13
N THR A 27 1.12 -21.75 -5.71
CA THR A 27 2.16 -22.76 -5.52
C THR A 27 3.40 -22.30 -6.30
N PRO A 28 4.57 -22.10 -5.67
CA PRO A 28 5.76 -21.72 -6.41
C PRO A 28 6.29 -22.94 -7.18
N THR A 29 5.93 -23.05 -8.46
CA THR A 29 6.66 -23.93 -9.39
C THR A 29 7.94 -23.19 -9.78
N VAL A 30 9.06 -23.57 -9.17
CA VAL A 30 10.38 -23.11 -9.61
C VAL A 30 10.73 -23.88 -10.89
N ALA A 31 10.33 -23.34 -12.03
CA ALA A 31 10.90 -23.75 -13.30
C ALA A 31 12.28 -23.09 -13.40
N THR A 32 13.33 -23.90 -13.33
CA THR A 32 14.70 -23.47 -13.66
C THR A 32 14.78 -23.28 -15.17
N ASP A 33 14.32 -22.12 -15.63
CA ASP A 33 14.58 -21.65 -16.98
C ASP A 33 15.63 -20.56 -16.88
N ASN A 34 16.68 -20.66 -17.70
CA ASN A 34 17.75 -19.65 -17.79
C ASN A 34 17.26 -18.42 -18.58
N THR A 35 16.01 -18.03 -18.37
CA THR A 35 15.41 -16.86 -18.97
C THR A 35 15.91 -15.61 -18.26
N GLU A 36 16.42 -14.68 -19.06
CA GLU A 36 16.83 -13.34 -18.65
C GLU A 36 15.78 -12.77 -17.68
N PHE A 37 16.16 -12.51 -16.43
CA PHE A 37 15.26 -11.97 -15.41
C PHE A 37 14.78 -10.58 -15.85
N LYS A 38 13.62 -10.52 -16.49
CA LYS A 38 13.01 -9.26 -16.92
C LYS A 38 12.22 -8.69 -15.75
N VAL A 39 12.79 -7.67 -15.14
CA VAL A 39 12.12 -6.84 -14.12
C VAL A 39 10.87 -6.25 -14.76
N GLN A 40 9.69 -6.62 -14.26
CA GLN A 40 8.44 -5.98 -14.63
C GLN A 40 8.15 -4.90 -13.61
N GLU A 41 8.31 -3.65 -14.02
CA GLU A 41 7.91 -2.50 -13.21
C GLU A 41 6.43 -2.20 -13.45
N ILE A 42 5.73 -1.77 -12.39
CA ILE A 42 4.35 -1.31 -12.50
C ILE A 42 4.34 0.03 -13.26
N ASP A 43 3.72 0.06 -14.45
CA ASP A 43 3.50 1.30 -15.19
C ASP A 43 2.12 1.91 -14.88
N PHE A 44 2.09 3.19 -14.50
CA PHE A 44 0.88 3.90 -14.10
C PHE A 44 1.08 5.41 -14.18
N ALA A 45 0.01 6.17 -14.41
CA ALA A 45 0.02 7.62 -14.20
C ALA A 45 -0.40 7.97 -12.76
N TYR A 46 -1.45 7.29 -12.28
CA TYR A 46 -1.98 7.42 -10.94
C TYR A 46 -2.18 6.04 -10.32
N PHE A 47 -1.86 5.92 -9.04
CA PHE A 47 -1.99 4.70 -8.27
C PHE A 47 -2.78 4.99 -6.99
N ASN A 48 -3.65 4.05 -6.62
CA ASN A 48 -4.43 4.10 -5.39
C ASN A 48 -4.45 2.73 -4.74
N SER A 49 -4.14 2.66 -3.45
CA SER A 49 -4.11 1.42 -2.70
C SER A 49 -4.59 1.62 -1.26
N LYS A 50 -5.16 0.56 -0.70
CA LYS A 50 -5.56 0.49 0.70
C LYS A 50 -4.91 -0.73 1.33
N SER A 51 -4.04 -0.47 2.29
CA SER A 51 -3.25 -1.49 2.98
C SER A 51 -3.61 -1.56 4.45
N LYS A 52 -3.50 -2.76 5.04
CA LYS A 52 -3.61 -2.95 6.49
C LYS A 52 -2.24 -3.32 7.03
N ILE A 53 -1.74 -2.54 7.98
CA ILE A 53 -0.48 -2.78 8.67
C ILE A 53 -0.77 -3.22 10.09
N THR A 54 -0.03 -4.22 10.56
CA THR A 54 -0.10 -4.70 11.93
C THR A 54 1.30 -4.65 12.51
N TYR A 55 1.48 -3.80 13.53
CA TYR A 55 2.70 -3.68 14.31
C TYR A 55 2.52 -4.44 15.62
N LYS A 56 3.47 -5.32 15.93
CA LYS A 56 3.49 -6.12 17.15
C LYS A 56 4.86 -6.01 17.81
N ASP A 57 4.89 -5.52 19.03
CA ASP A 57 6.02 -5.67 19.95
C ASP A 57 5.55 -6.38 21.24
N ALA A 58 6.41 -6.45 22.26
CA ALA A 58 6.09 -7.15 23.51
C ALA A 58 4.87 -6.58 24.25
N GLU A 59 4.56 -5.29 24.07
CA GLU A 59 3.53 -4.57 24.82
C GLU A 59 2.41 -4.05 23.92
N ASN A 60 2.66 -3.88 22.62
CA ASN A 60 1.80 -3.21 21.68
C ASN A 60 1.40 -4.14 20.54
N ASN A 61 0.09 -4.27 20.32
CA ASN A 61 -0.47 -4.87 19.11
C ASN A 61 -1.39 -3.86 18.43
N LEU A 62 -0.86 -3.20 17.42
CA LEU A 62 -1.52 -2.09 16.72
C LEU A 62 -1.81 -2.49 15.28
N THR A 63 -3.10 -2.51 14.90
CA THR A 63 -3.50 -2.60 13.50
C THR A 63 -3.99 -1.25 13.00
N ALA A 64 -3.46 -0.78 11.88
CA ALA A 64 -3.86 0.46 11.22
C ALA A 64 -4.15 0.22 9.73
N THR A 65 -4.97 1.09 9.17
CA THR A 65 -5.28 1.16 7.74
C THR A 65 -4.51 2.32 7.11
N VAL A 66 -3.75 2.03 6.06
CA VAL A 66 -3.03 3.02 5.25
C VAL A 66 -3.75 3.16 3.92
N ASN A 67 -4.18 4.37 3.58
CA ASN A 67 -4.63 4.71 2.23
C ASN A 67 -3.50 5.44 1.52
N ILE A 68 -3.14 4.96 0.33
CA ILE A 68 -2.03 5.44 -0.48
C ILE A 68 -2.59 5.95 -1.79
N ARG A 69 -2.25 7.17 -2.16
CA ARG A 69 -2.48 7.72 -3.50
C ARG A 69 -1.18 8.25 -4.04
N MET A 70 -0.94 8.08 -5.33
CA MET A 70 0.34 8.44 -5.93
C MET A 70 0.12 8.93 -7.35
N LYS A 71 0.87 9.95 -7.75
CA LYS A 71 1.13 10.30 -9.15
C LYS A 71 2.57 9.93 -9.42
N LYS A 72 2.80 9.14 -10.47
CA LYS A 72 4.12 8.62 -10.83
C LYS A 72 5.16 9.75 -10.88
N ASP A 73 6.29 9.50 -10.25
CA ASP A 73 7.50 10.34 -10.24
C ASP A 73 7.26 11.76 -9.72
N SER A 74 6.21 12.00 -8.93
CA SER A 74 5.83 13.36 -8.54
C SER A 74 5.36 13.47 -7.09
N ILE A 75 4.37 12.67 -6.69
CA ILE A 75 3.75 12.85 -5.37
C ILE A 75 3.20 11.55 -4.81
N ILE A 76 3.37 11.36 -3.50
CA ILE A 76 2.79 10.26 -2.73
C ILE A 76 2.02 10.86 -1.56
N TRP A 77 0.74 10.55 -1.49
CA TRP A 77 -0.18 10.98 -0.45
C TRP A 77 -0.58 9.78 0.40
N LEU A 78 -0.32 9.86 1.70
CA LEU A 78 -0.58 8.79 2.66
C LEU A 78 -1.54 9.28 3.75
N SER A 79 -2.48 8.42 4.14
CA SER A 79 -3.36 8.63 5.28
C SER A 79 -3.45 7.36 6.11
N ILE A 80 -3.06 7.44 7.39
CA ILE A 80 -3.00 6.33 8.33
C ILE A 80 -4.09 6.52 9.37
N SER A 81 -4.94 5.50 9.51
CA SER A 81 -6.09 5.53 10.40
C SER A 81 -6.21 4.25 11.23
N LYS A 82 -6.70 4.39 12.46
CA LYS A 82 -7.03 3.28 13.35
C LYS A 82 -8.50 3.39 13.72
N VAL A 83 -9.29 2.32 13.49
CA VAL A 83 -10.73 2.26 13.84
C VAL A 83 -11.50 3.52 13.35
N GLY A 84 -11.29 3.91 12.10
CA GLY A 84 -11.97 5.05 11.47
C GLY A 84 -11.43 6.44 11.85
N VAL A 85 -10.52 6.54 12.81
CA VAL A 85 -9.87 7.82 13.18
C VAL A 85 -8.53 7.95 12.47
N GLU A 86 -8.35 9.02 11.70
CA GLU A 86 -7.08 9.34 11.04
C GLU A 86 -6.11 9.98 12.03
N GLY A 87 -4.96 9.35 12.24
CA GLY A 87 -3.93 9.84 13.15
C GLY A 87 -2.79 10.55 12.45
N ILE A 88 -2.35 10.03 11.30
CA ILE A 88 -1.21 10.58 10.56
C ILE A 88 -1.59 10.79 9.10
N ARG A 89 -1.18 11.92 8.54
CA ARG A 89 -1.25 12.21 7.12
C ARG A 89 0.12 12.65 6.62
N SER A 90 0.54 12.14 5.48
CA SER A 90 1.82 12.51 4.90
C SER A 90 1.71 12.85 3.42
N LEU A 91 2.48 13.85 3.01
CA LEU A 91 2.68 14.24 1.62
C LEU A 91 4.16 14.16 1.30
N ILE A 92 4.52 13.29 0.37
CA ILE A 92 5.89 13.12 -0.09
C ILE A 92 5.98 13.67 -1.50
N THR A 93 6.81 14.69 -1.69
CA THR A 93 7.20 15.25 -2.98
C THR A 93 8.63 14.80 -3.32
N GLN A 94 9.14 15.18 -4.48
CA GLN A 94 10.49 14.79 -4.92
C GLN A 94 11.62 15.31 -4.01
N ASP A 95 11.35 16.38 -3.25
CA ASP A 95 12.32 17.11 -2.43
C ASP A 95 12.04 17.00 -0.92
N SER A 96 10.77 16.84 -0.54
CA SER A 96 10.32 17.07 0.84
C SER A 96 9.27 16.06 1.28
N ILE A 97 9.19 15.82 2.59
CA ILE A 97 8.16 15.02 3.24
C ILE A 97 7.47 15.87 4.29
N PHE A 98 6.18 16.10 4.09
CA PHE A 98 5.31 16.79 5.03
C PHE A 98 4.52 15.76 5.83
N VAL A 99 4.51 15.89 7.15
CA VAL A 99 3.79 14.99 8.05
C VAL A 99 2.92 15.82 8.99
N VAL A 100 1.63 15.47 9.03
CA VAL A 100 0.66 16.02 9.99
C VAL A 100 0.31 14.91 10.98
N ASP A 101 0.61 15.11 12.25
CA ASP A 101 0.07 14.32 13.36
C ASP A 101 -1.25 14.96 13.79
N LYS A 102 -2.37 14.38 13.36
CA LYS A 102 -3.71 14.88 13.65
C LYS A 102 -4.15 14.60 15.09
N LEU A 103 -3.48 13.69 15.81
CA LEU A 103 -3.77 13.42 17.21
C LEU A 103 -3.14 14.48 18.11
N LYS A 104 -1.96 14.98 17.71
CA LYS A 104 -1.22 16.02 18.44
C LYS A 104 -1.42 17.44 17.88
N ASN A 105 -2.11 17.58 16.75
CA ASN A 105 -2.21 18.82 15.98
C ASN A 105 -0.83 19.41 15.64
N ASP A 106 0.10 18.53 15.27
CA ASP A 106 1.48 18.91 14.98
C ASP A 106 1.80 18.71 13.49
N PHE A 107 2.72 19.51 12.97
CA PHE A 107 3.18 19.49 11.60
C PHE A 107 4.70 19.52 11.53
N THR A 108 5.27 18.57 10.80
CA THR A 108 6.71 18.47 10.61
C THR A 108 7.05 18.30 9.14
N THR A 109 8.12 18.95 8.70
CA THR A 109 8.70 18.77 7.37
C THR A 109 10.08 18.13 7.48
N TYR A 110 10.38 17.19 6.59
CA TYR A 110 11.68 16.53 6.49
C TYR A 110 12.19 16.64 5.05
N ASP A 111 13.49 16.88 4.89
CA ASP A 111 14.16 16.69 3.60
C ASP A 111 14.81 15.30 3.52
N PHE A 112 15.04 14.83 2.30
CA PHE A 112 15.63 13.52 2.05
C PHE A 112 17.07 13.39 2.55
N LYS A 113 17.83 14.50 2.60
CA LYS A 113 19.21 14.50 3.07
C LYS A 113 19.28 14.15 4.57
N SER A 114 18.47 14.83 5.37
CA SER A 114 18.35 14.64 6.81
C SER A 114 17.89 13.23 7.15
N LEU A 115 16.95 12.68 6.38
CA LEU A 115 16.54 11.27 6.53
C LEU A 115 17.69 10.33 6.18
N SER A 116 18.39 10.58 5.08
CA SER A 116 19.50 9.74 4.64
C SER A 116 20.62 9.68 5.68
N GLU A 117 20.97 10.83 6.28
CA GLU A 117 21.95 10.93 7.36
C GLU A 117 21.49 10.15 8.60
N LYS A 118 20.21 10.28 8.97
CA LYS A 118 19.64 9.61 10.14
C LYS A 118 19.63 8.09 10.02
N PHE A 119 19.32 7.56 8.84
CA PHE A 119 19.18 6.11 8.60
C PHE A 119 20.44 5.45 8.04
N GLY A 120 21.47 6.23 7.66
CA GLY A 120 22.76 5.72 7.20
C GLY A 120 22.76 5.19 5.77
N PHE A 121 21.76 5.52 4.96
CA PHE A 121 21.72 5.20 3.53
C PHE A 121 20.95 6.26 2.75
N ASN A 122 21.20 6.34 1.43
CA ASN A 122 20.57 7.34 0.58
C ASN A 122 19.07 7.06 0.38
N ILE A 123 18.23 7.83 1.07
CA ILE A 123 16.77 7.81 0.93
C ILE A 123 16.38 8.85 -0.10
N THR A 124 15.71 8.42 -1.17
CA THR A 124 15.20 9.29 -2.23
C THR A 124 13.71 9.07 -2.46
N PHE A 125 13.07 9.97 -3.19
CA PHE A 125 11.69 9.80 -3.64
C PHE A 125 11.51 8.47 -4.38
N ASP A 126 12.39 8.16 -5.34
CA ASP A 126 12.32 6.95 -6.17
C ASP A 126 12.42 5.68 -5.32
N LEU A 127 13.28 5.68 -4.29
CA LEU A 127 13.40 4.58 -3.36
C LEU A 127 12.08 4.33 -2.60
N MET A 128 11.45 5.40 -2.10
CA MET A 128 10.17 5.29 -1.40
C MET A 128 9.05 4.83 -2.34
N GLN A 129 8.98 5.40 -3.56
CA GLN A 129 8.02 5.01 -4.58
C GLN A 129 8.17 3.52 -4.92
N ALA A 130 9.40 3.06 -5.20
CA ALA A 130 9.68 1.68 -5.52
C ALA A 130 9.35 0.73 -4.37
N ALA A 131 9.71 1.09 -3.12
CA ALA A 131 9.41 0.29 -1.94
C ALA A 131 7.89 0.10 -1.72
N ILE A 132 7.08 1.14 -1.96
CA ILE A 132 5.62 1.06 -1.86
C ILE A 132 5.03 0.16 -2.96
N LEU A 133 5.57 0.25 -4.17
CA LEU A 133 5.09 -0.51 -5.32
C LEU A 133 5.60 -1.96 -5.35
N GLY A 134 6.64 -2.27 -4.58
CA GLY A 134 7.37 -3.53 -4.69
C GLY A 134 8.24 -3.61 -5.96
N ASN A 135 8.56 -2.48 -6.57
CA ASN A 135 9.51 -2.41 -7.68
C ASN A 135 10.94 -2.53 -7.16
N LEU A 136 11.89 -2.84 -8.05
CA LEU A 136 13.31 -2.83 -7.68
C LEU A 136 13.74 -1.39 -7.35
N PRO A 137 14.23 -1.13 -6.13
CA PRO A 137 14.56 0.22 -5.69
C PRO A 137 15.86 0.76 -6.28
N ILE A 138 16.76 -0.14 -6.69
CA ILE A 138 18.05 0.18 -7.30
C ILE A 138 18.15 -0.69 -8.54
N ALA A 139 18.22 -0.07 -9.71
CA ALA A 139 18.44 -0.82 -10.94
C ALA A 139 19.79 -1.57 -10.82
N PRO A 140 19.83 -2.88 -11.09
CA PRO A 140 21.09 -3.61 -11.08
C PRO A 140 22.03 -2.97 -12.11
N LYS A 141 23.25 -2.62 -11.69
CA LYS A 141 24.29 -2.18 -12.63
C LYS A 141 24.53 -3.33 -13.61
N ARG A 142 24.00 -3.22 -14.83
CA ARG A 142 24.24 -4.19 -15.90
C ARG A 142 25.75 -4.16 -16.14
N LYS A 143 26.46 -5.22 -15.73
CA LYS A 143 27.85 -5.41 -16.18
C LYS A 143 27.75 -5.59 -17.70
N LYS A 144 28.31 -4.63 -18.44
CA LYS A 144 28.61 -4.85 -19.85
C LYS A 144 29.68 -5.92 -19.98
#